data_AF-A0A350SMX0-F1
#
_entry.id   AF-A0A350SMX0-F1
#
_cell.length_a   1.000
_cell.length_b   1.000
_cell.length_c   1.000
_cell.angle_alpha   90.00
_cell.angle_beta   90.00
_cell.angle_gamma   90.00
#
_symmetry.space_group_name_H-M   'P 1'
#
loop_
_entity.id
_entity.type
_entity.pdbx_description
1 polymer ?
#
loop_
_entity_poly.entity_id
_entity_poly.type
_entity_poly.pdbx_seq_one_letter_code
_entity_poly.pdbx_strand_id
1 'polypeptide(L)'
;MQRNQVEEFYRELDATREDFVRQKLATNGYAGWKVKHVKQWLDRRSEAAKTKREESVRFWTMVVGVTGVIALFVTGVGEFLKG
;
A
#
# COMPACT_ATOMS: atom_id res chain seq x y z
N MET A 1 -22.66 -22.33 14.55
CA MET A 1 -22.77 -21.06 15.31
C MET A 1 -21.51 -20.17 15.25
N GLN A 2 -20.30 -20.67 14.93
CA GLN A 2 -19.08 -19.83 14.91
C GLN A 2 -18.96 -18.81 13.76
N ARG A 3 -19.56 -19.06 12.57
CA ARG A 3 -19.47 -18.13 11.42
C ARG A 3 -20.06 -16.75 11.72
N ASN A 4 -21.20 -16.69 12.41
CA ASN A 4 -21.90 -15.44 12.71
C ASN A 4 -21.06 -14.50 13.60
N GLN A 5 -20.31 -15.06 14.55
CA GLN A 5 -19.47 -14.28 15.47
C GLN A 5 -18.25 -13.66 14.78
N VAL A 6 -17.70 -14.33 13.76
CA VAL A 6 -16.56 -13.80 13.01
C VAL A 6 -17.00 -12.68 12.07
N GLU A 7 -18.13 -12.84 11.38
CA GLU A 7 -18.68 -11.81 10.51
C GLU A 7 -19.11 -10.56 11.28
N GLU A 8 -19.78 -10.74 12.41
CA GLU A 8 -20.14 -9.62 13.30
C GLU A 8 -18.90 -8.90 13.80
N PHE A 9 -17.85 -9.63 14.16
CA PHE A 9 -16.58 -9.03 14.57
C PHE A 9 -15.91 -8.20 13.47
N TYR A 10 -15.93 -8.68 12.22
CA TYR A 10 -15.43 -7.87 11.09
C TYR A 10 -16.26 -6.61 10.87
N ARG A 11 -17.60 -6.67 11.01
CA ARG A 11 -18.45 -5.46 10.93
C ARG A 11 -18.09 -4.46 12.04
N GLU A 12 -17.84 -4.96 13.25
CA GLU A 12 -17.42 -4.14 14.38
C GLU A 12 -16.07 -3.47 14.10
N LEU A 13 -15.11 -4.20 13.52
CA LEU A 13 -13.82 -3.64 13.11
C LEU A 13 -13.99 -2.56 12.04
N ASP A 14 -14.80 -2.80 11.01
CA ASP A 14 -15.05 -1.80 9.95
C ASP A 14 -15.78 -0.55 10.45
N ALA A 15 -16.65 -0.68 11.46
CA ALA A 15 -17.30 0.45 12.12
C ALA A 15 -16.39 1.19 13.13
N THR A 16 -15.26 0.59 13.53
CA THR A 16 -14.34 1.16 14.51
C THR A 16 -13.20 1.90 13.82
N ARG A 17 -12.76 3.02 14.41
CA ARG A 17 -11.58 3.75 13.93
C ARG A 17 -10.34 2.86 13.98
N GLU A 18 -9.57 2.85 12.90
CA GLU A 18 -8.36 2.04 12.78
C GLU A 18 -7.34 2.34 13.90
N ASP A 19 -7.17 3.61 14.28
CA ASP A 19 -6.27 4.04 15.37
C ASP A 19 -6.62 3.35 16.69
N PHE A 20 -7.91 3.29 17.00
CA PHE A 20 -8.41 2.66 18.22
C PHE A 20 -8.21 1.14 18.18
N VAL A 21 -8.43 0.52 17.02
CA VAL A 21 -8.16 -0.93 16.82
C VAL A 21 -6.67 -1.24 17.02
N ARG A 22 -5.77 -0.41 16.46
CA ARG A 22 -4.32 -0.55 16.65
C ARG A 22 -3.91 -0.39 18.11
N GLN A 23 -4.44 0.63 18.79
CA GLN A 23 -4.16 0.87 20.20
C GLN A 23 -4.65 -0.29 21.09
N LYS A 24 -5.88 -0.75 20.86
CA LYS A 24 -6.45 -1.89 21.59
C LYS A 24 -5.70 -3.20 21.33
N LEU A 25 -5.15 -3.38 20.14
CA LEU A 25 -4.27 -4.52 19.83
C LEU A 25 -2.94 -4.43 20.58
N ALA A 26 -2.33 -3.23 20.65
CA ALA A 26 -1.08 -3.01 21.38
C ALA A 26 -1.20 -3.25 22.89
N THR A 27 -2.37 -2.97 23.48
CA THR A 27 -2.64 -3.20 24.91
C THR A 27 -3.17 -4.61 25.22
N ASN A 28 -3.10 -5.56 24.28
CA ASN A 28 -3.66 -6.91 24.43
C ASN A 28 -5.17 -6.93 24.79
N GLY A 29 -5.94 -5.93 24.33
CA GLY A 29 -7.37 -5.79 24.62
C GLY A 29 -8.29 -6.71 23.81
N TYR A 30 -7.75 -7.66 23.07
CA TYR A 30 -8.49 -8.62 22.25
C TYR A 30 -8.26 -10.06 22.73
N ALA A 31 -9.34 -10.85 22.76
CA ALA A 31 -9.24 -12.30 22.98
C ALA A 31 -8.34 -12.96 21.92
N GLY A 32 -7.64 -14.03 22.28
CA GLY A 32 -6.61 -14.65 21.43
C GLY A 32 -7.05 -14.99 20.01
N TRP A 33 -8.30 -15.45 19.82
CA TRP A 33 -8.84 -15.74 18.49
C TRP A 33 -9.11 -14.47 17.66
N LYS A 34 -9.50 -13.36 18.31
CA LYS A 34 -9.73 -12.05 17.67
C LYS A 34 -8.44 -11.41 17.18
N VAL A 35 -7.33 -11.60 17.90
CA VAL A 35 -5.99 -11.05 17.54
C VAL A 35 -5.60 -11.40 16.11
N LYS A 36 -5.81 -12.66 15.70
CA LYS A 36 -5.49 -13.11 14.33
C LYS A 36 -6.31 -12.34 13.27
N HIS A 37 -7.59 -12.15 13.52
CA HIS A 37 -8.49 -11.44 12.61
C HIS A 37 -8.21 -9.94 12.55
N VAL A 38 -7.91 -9.30 13.68
CA VAL A 38 -7.50 -7.89 13.72
C VAL A 38 -6.23 -7.66 12.91
N LYS A 39 -5.22 -8.53 13.06
CA LYS A 39 -3.99 -8.44 12.27
C LYS A 39 -4.26 -8.57 10.77
N GLN A 40 -5.05 -9.56 10.35
CA GLN A 40 -5.44 -9.72 8.94
C GLN A 40 -6.25 -8.55 8.38
N TRP A 41 -7.06 -7.90 9.22
CA TRP A 41 -7.83 -6.73 8.82
C TRP A 41 -6.94 -5.48 8.65
N LEU A 42 -6.00 -5.26 9.58
CA LEU A 42 -5.03 -4.16 9.49
C LEU A 42 -4.08 -4.33 8.29
N ASP A 43 -3.66 -5.56 8.02
CA ASP A 43 -2.74 -5.87 6.91
C ASP A 43 -3.36 -5.53 5.55
N ARG A 44 -4.61 -5.97 5.32
CA ARG A 44 -5.36 -5.64 4.09
C ARG A 44 -5.51 -4.13 3.84
N ARG A 45 -5.70 -3.34 4.90
CA ARG A 45 -5.78 -1.87 4.78
C ARG A 45 -4.43 -1.23 4.52
N SER A 46 -3.36 -1.77 5.10
CA SER A 46 -1.99 -1.35 4.83
C SER A 46 -1.57 -1.64 3.39
N GLU A 47 -1.91 -2.82 2.85
CA GLU A 47 -1.67 -3.19 1.46
C GLU A 47 -2.40 -2.26 0.49
N ALA A 48 -3.69 -1.97 0.74
CA ALA A 48 -4.45 -1.01 -0.06
C ALA A 48 -3.82 0.41 -0.05
N ALA A 49 -3.16 0.81 1.04
CA ALA A 49 -2.40 2.06 1.11
C ALA A 49 -1.06 2.00 0.37
N LYS A 50 -0.40 0.84 0.33
CA LYS A 50 0.86 0.63 -0.40
C LYS A 50 0.68 0.63 -1.91
N THR A 51 -0.39 0.01 -2.43
CA THR A 51 -0.67 -0.02 -3.87
C THR A 51 -0.77 1.38 -4.48
N LYS A 52 -1.39 2.33 -3.76
CA LYS A 52 -1.48 3.73 -4.21
C LYS A 52 -0.12 4.45 -4.26
N ARG A 53 0.82 4.06 -3.41
CA ARG A 53 2.12 4.71 -3.30
C ARG A 53 3.11 4.19 -4.35
N GLU A 54 3.07 2.89 -4.65
CA GLU A 54 3.92 2.29 -5.68
C GLU A 54 3.57 2.78 -7.09
N GLU A 55 2.28 3.00 -7.37
CA GLU A 55 1.85 3.51 -8.68
C GLU A 55 2.40 4.93 -8.94
N SER A 56 2.40 5.80 -7.92
CA SER A 56 2.93 7.16 -8.03
C SER A 56 4.44 7.21 -8.20
N VAL A 57 5.19 6.36 -7.49
CA VAL A 57 6.66 6.30 -7.59
C VAL A 57 7.09 5.68 -8.93
N ARG A 58 6.42 4.63 -9.41
CA ARG A 58 6.73 4.04 -10.72
C ARG A 58 6.46 4.99 -11.87
N PHE A 59 5.37 5.76 -11.81
CA PHE A 59 5.08 6.79 -12.81
C PHE A 59 6.17 7.87 -12.85
N TRP A 60 6.58 8.39 -11.69
CA TRP A 60 7.64 9.42 -11.62
C TRP A 60 9.01 8.92 -12.09
N THR A 61 9.41 7.71 -11.68
CA THR A 61 10.67 7.09 -12.13
C THR A 61 10.66 6.82 -13.64
N MET A 62 9.51 6.43 -14.21
CA MET A 62 9.38 6.21 -15.66
C MET A 62 9.50 7.52 -16.45
N VAL A 63 8.85 8.61 -16.00
CA VAL A 63 8.92 9.93 -16.66
C VAL A 63 10.35 10.50 -16.63
N VAL A 64 11.03 10.42 -15.48
CA VAL A 64 12.42 10.90 -15.35
C VAL A 64 13.39 10.03 -16.18
N GLY A 65 13.21 8.71 -16.17
CA GLY A 65 14.05 7.78 -16.95
C GLY A 65 13.93 8.00 -18.46
N VAL A 66 12.71 8.18 -18.99
CA VAL A 66 12.49 8.41 -20.42
C VAL A 66 13.04 9.77 -20.87
N THR A 67 12.86 10.83 -20.07
CA THR A 67 13.36 12.17 -20.40
C THR A 67 14.90 12.20 -20.45
N GLY A 68 15.57 11.49 -19.52
CA GLY A 68 17.04 11.39 -19.51
C GLY A 68 17.61 10.62 -20.70
N VAL A 69 16.93 9.56 -21.16
CA VAL A 69 17.36 8.78 -22.34
C VAL A 69 17.18 9.56 -23.64
N ILE A 70 16.08 10.31 -23.79
CA ILE A 70 15.86 11.14 -24.99
C ILE A 70 16.94 12.23 -25.11
N ALA A 71 17.35 12.86 -24.00
CA ALA A 71 18.39 13.89 -24.01
C ALA A 71 19.76 13.36 -24.52
N LEU A 72 20.10 12.11 -24.19
CA LEU A 72 21.33 11.47 -24.69
C LEU A 72 21.23 11.09 -26.17
N PHE A 73 20.06 10.64 -26.62
CA PHE A 73 19.84 10.33 -28.04
C PHE A 73 19.85 11.56 -28.95
N VAL A 74 19.27 12.68 -28.51
CA VAL A 74 19.29 13.94 -29.27
C VAL A 74 20.70 14.50 -29.39
N THR A 75 21.51 14.38 -28.33
CA THR A 75 22.90 14.86 -28.34
C THR A 75 23.80 13.99 -29.23
N GLY A 76 23.61 12.66 -29.24
CA GLY A 76 24.42 11.74 -30.04
C GLY A 76 24.19 11.81 -31.56
N VAL A 77 22.98 12.14 -32.03
CA VAL A 77 22.69 12.24 -33.47
C VAL A 77 23.17 13.56 -34.08
N GLY A 78 23.24 14.64 -33.29
CA GLY A 78 23.70 15.95 -33.75
C GLY A 78 25.19 16.02 -34.13
N GLU A 79 26.04 15.24 -33.46
CA GLU A 79 27.48 15.20 -33.78
C GLU A 79 27.81 14.29 -34.98
N PHE A 80 27.03 13.26 -35.26
CA PHE A 80 27.33 12.30 -36.32
C PHE A 80 27.02 12.82 -37.74
N LEU A 81 26.13 13.81 -37.90
CA LEU A 81 25.75 14.39 -39.20
C LEU A 81 26.63 15.57 -39.65
N LYS A 82 27.64 15.96 -38.87
CA LYS A 82 28.54 17.09 -39.17
C LYS A 82 29.94 16.66 -39.65
N GLY A 83 30.18 15.34 -39.77
CA GLY A 83 31.42 14.74 -40.30
C GLY A 83 31.36 14.45 -41.79
#